data_AF-A0A7W1MSI5-F1
#
_entry.id   AF-A0A7W1MSI5-F1
#
_cell.length_a   1.000
_cell.length_b   1.000
_cell.length_c   1.000
_cell.angle_alpha   90.00
_cell.angle_beta   90.00
_cell.angle_gamma   90.00
#
_symmetry.space_group_name_H-M   'P 1'
#
loop_
_entity.id
_entity.type
_entity.pdbx_description
1 polymer ?
#
loop_
_entity_poly.entity_id
_entity_poly.type
_entity_poly.pdbx_seq_one_letter_code
_entity_poly.pdbx_strand_id
1 'polypeptide(L)' 'MPIYVYETTDPAKPPRRFEVKQSMKDEPLRVDPETGEAVKRVISGGYGVHVVGGSTGPSVGSVGGCGPGCGCH' A
#
# COMPACT_ATOMS: atom_id res chain seq x y z
N MET A 1 -1.44 -5.40 -21.43
CA MET A 1 -1.44 -4.15 -20.64
C MET A 1 -1.63 -4.54 -19.18
N PRO A 2 -0.66 -4.30 -18.29
CA PRO A 2 -0.78 -4.68 -16.88
C PRO A 2 -1.75 -3.79 -16.11
N ILE A 3 -2.13 -4.28 -14.94
CA ILE A 3 -2.90 -3.54 -13.94
C ILE A 3 -1.93 -3.16 -12.83
N TYR A 4 -1.92 -1.88 -12.46
CA TYR A 4 -1.16 -1.37 -11.33
C TYR A 4 -2.09 -0.91 -10.23
N VAL A 5 -1.66 -1.07 -8.99
CA VAL A 5 -2.37 -0.53 -7.84
C VAL A 5 -1.83 0.87 -7.55
N TYR A 6 -2.71 1.84 -7.41
CA TYR A 6 -2.39 3.19 -6.95
C TYR A 6 -3.04 3.44 -5.58
N GLU A 7 -2.44 4.32 -4.79
CA GLU A 7 -2.92 4.75 -3.48
C GLU A 7 -2.95 6.28 -3.42
N THR A 8 -4.07 6.86 -2.96
CA THR A 8 -4.16 8.30 -2.70
C THR A 8 -3.29 8.68 -1.50
N THR A 9 -2.60 9.81 -1.61
CA THR A 9 -1.65 10.31 -0.61
C THR A 9 -2.11 11.63 0.03
N ASP A 10 -3.36 12.00 -0.18
CA ASP A 10 -3.92 13.22 0.38
C ASP A 10 -4.00 13.13 1.91
N PRO A 11 -3.41 14.09 2.67
CA PRO A 11 -3.37 14.02 4.13
C PRO A 11 -4.71 14.38 4.78
N ALA A 12 -5.64 15.00 4.05
CA ALA A 12 -6.94 15.40 4.57
C ALA A 12 -7.99 14.28 4.48
N LYS A 13 -7.69 13.21 3.73
CA LYS A 13 -8.64 12.11 3.46
C LYS A 13 -8.03 10.74 3.75
N PRO A 14 -8.86 9.73 4.04
CA PRO A 14 -8.36 8.37 4.22
C PRO A 14 -7.72 7.85 2.91
N PRO A 15 -6.59 7.12 3.01
CA PRO A 15 -5.92 6.58 1.84
C PRO A 15 -6.80 5.54 1.15
N ARG A 16 -7.02 5.72 -0.16
CA ARG A 16 -7.83 4.86 -1.02
C ARG A 16 -6.94 4.18 -2.03
N ARG A 17 -7.13 2.86 -2.18
CA ARG A 17 -6.44 2.04 -3.19
C ARG A 17 -7.35 1.72 -4.35
N PHE A 18 -6.80 1.73 -5.55
CA PHE A 18 -7.55 1.40 -6.76
C PHE A 18 -6.62 0.83 -7.84
N GLU A 19 -7.21 0.10 -8.77
CA GLU A 19 -6.51 -0.59 -9.86
C GLU A 19 -6.62 0.21 -11.16
N VAL A 20 -5.47 0.48 -11.78
CA VAL A 20 -5.39 1.21 -13.05
C VAL A 20 -4.72 0.33 -14.09
N LYS A 21 -5.41 0.15 -15.20
CA LYS A 21 -4.85 -0.49 -16.39
C LYS A 21 -3.96 0.52 -17.10
N GLN A 22 -2.64 0.32 -17.07
CA GLN A 22 -1.66 1.25 -17.67
C GLN A 22 -0.59 0.47 -18.43
N SER A 23 -0.03 1.02 -19.51
CA SER A 23 1.11 0.41 -20.19
C SER A 23 2.37 0.51 -19.33
N MET A 24 3.29 -0.45 -19.48
CA MET A 24 4.62 -0.38 -18.85
C MET A 24 5.49 0.74 -19.41
N LYS A 25 5.16 1.24 -20.61
CA LYS A 25 5.89 2.32 -21.28
C LYS A 25 5.38 3.71 -20.90
N ASP A 26 4.22 3.79 -20.27
CA ASP A 26 3.63 5.06 -19.86
C ASP A 26 4.25 5.52 -18.54
N GLU A 27 4.32 6.84 -18.35
CA GLU A 27 4.74 7.41 -17.08
C GLU A 27 3.71 7.09 -15.97
N PRO A 28 4.17 6.88 -14.72
CA PRO A 28 3.26 6.66 -13.60
C PRO A 28 2.32 7.85 -13.38
N LEU A 29 1.06 7.57 -13.06
CA LEU A 29 0.11 8.61 -12.67
C LEU A 29 0.58 9.27 -11.36
N ARG A 30 0.57 10.61 -11.35
CA ARG A 30 0.83 11.42 -10.15
C ARG A 30 -0.45 11.93 -9.50
N VAL A 31 -1.51 12.02 -10.30
CA VAL A 31 -2.84 12.46 -9.86
C VAL A 31 -3.88 11.47 -10.37
N ASP A 32 -4.91 11.25 -9.56
CA ASP A 32 -6.07 10.49 -9.96
C ASP A 32 -6.87 11.26 -11.02
N PRO A 33 -7.16 10.68 -12.19
CA PRO A 33 -7.89 11.38 -13.24
C PRO A 33 -9.38 11.57 -12.93
N GLU A 34 -9.96 10.85 -11.98
CA GLU A 34 -11.37 10.97 -11.61
C GLU A 34 -11.58 12.04 -10.52
N THR A 35 -10.69 12.08 -9.53
CA THR A 35 -10.83 12.95 -8.35
C THR A 35 -9.85 14.12 -8.31
N GLY A 36 -8.75 14.06 -9.08
CA GLY A 36 -7.66 15.03 -9.06
C GLY A 36 -6.72 14.91 -7.86
N GLU A 37 -6.87 13.87 -7.04
CA GLU A 37 -6.09 13.67 -5.82
C GLU A 37 -4.66 13.21 -6.13
N ALA A 38 -3.70 13.58 -5.30
CA ALA A 38 -2.33 13.07 -5.42
C ALA A 38 -2.30 11.56 -5.17
N VAL A 39 -1.66 10.82 -6.07
CA VAL A 39 -1.55 9.36 -5.99
C VAL A 39 -0.13 8.88 -6.18
N LYS A 40 0.18 7.73 -5.58
CA LYS A 40 1.44 7.00 -5.79
C LYS A 40 1.17 5.58 -6.24
N ARG A 41 2.04 5.04 -7.09
CA ARG A 41 1.98 3.64 -7.50
C ARG A 41 2.45 2.74 -6.36
N VAL A 42 1.61 1.80 -5.94
CA VAL A 42 1.93 0.78 -4.96
C VAL A 42 2.51 -0.42 -5.71
N ILE A 43 3.82 -0.63 -5.55
CA ILE A 43 4.49 -1.82 -6.06
C ILE A 43 4.49 -2.83 -4.91
N SER A 44 3.55 -3.78 -4.95
CA SER A 44 3.56 -4.93 -4.02
C SER A 44 4.67 -5.90 -4.41
N GLY A 45 5.92 -5.51 -4.17
CA GLY A 45 7.03 -6.45 -4.01
C GLY A 45 7.01 -6.96 -2.57
N GLY A 46 7.23 -8.25 -2.35
CA GLY A 46 7.19 -8.90 -1.04
C GLY A 46 7.90 -8.07 0.04
N TYR A 47 7.09 -7.46 0.91
CA TYR A 47 7.56 -6.52 1.90
C TYR A 47 8.16 -7.28 3.09
N GLY A 48 9.48 -7.48 3.06
CA GLY A 48 10.28 -7.41 4.28
C GLY A 48 10.31 -5.94 4.71
N VAL A 49 9.48 -5.55 5.67
CA VAL A 49 9.43 -4.19 6.22
C VAL A 49 10.14 -4.18 7.56
N HIS A 50 11.41 -3.79 7.55
CA HIS A 50 11.95 -2.97 8.63
C HIS A 50 11.44 -1.54 8.40
N VAL A 51 10.57 -1.04 9.27
CA VAL A 51 10.32 0.41 9.39
C VAL A 51 10.40 0.78 10.87
N VAL A 52 11.52 1.41 11.22
CA VAL A 52 11.56 2.38 12.31
C VAL A 52 10.86 3.64 11.83
N GLY A 53 9.76 4.01 12.49
CA GLY A 53 9.16 5.33 12.38
C GLY A 53 8.17 5.54 11.23
N GLY A 54 6.88 5.53 11.58
CA GLY A 54 5.93 6.49 11.02
C GLY A 54 5.35 6.19 9.64
N SER A 55 4.34 5.32 9.58
CA SER A 55 3.04 5.57 8.90
C SER A 55 2.30 4.26 8.75
N THR A 56 1.14 4.18 9.40
CA THR A 56 0.23 3.05 9.45
C THR A 56 -0.32 2.73 8.05
N GLY A 57 0.39 1.86 7.31
CA GLY A 57 -0.16 1.13 6.17
C GLY A 57 -1.05 -0.03 6.66
N PRO A 58 -1.98 -0.52 5.84
CA PRO A 58 -3.18 -1.20 6.31
C PRO A 58 -2.82 -2.53 6.94
N SER A 59 -3.43 -2.75 8.10
CA SER A 59 -3.48 -3.99 8.85
C SER A 59 -4.05 -5.09 7.96
N VAL A 60 -3.19 -5.76 7.19
CA VAL A 60 -3.53 -7.08 6.66
C VAL A 60 -3.53 -8.01 7.86
N GLY A 61 -4.73 -8.45 8.26
CA GLY A 61 -4.88 -9.42 9.33
C GLY A 61 -4.10 -10.68 8.99
N SER A 62 -3.06 -10.98 9.77
CA SER A 62 -2.49 -12.31 9.82
C SER A 62 -3.35 -13.16 10.74
N VAL A 63 -4.31 -13.85 10.15
CA VAL A 63 -4.83 -15.09 10.71
C VAL A 63 -3.75 -16.17 10.60
N GLY A 64 -3.52 -16.92 11.68
CA GLY A 64 -2.55 -18.02 11.78
C GLY A 64 -1.27 -17.58 12.49
N GLY A 65 -0.83 -18.15 13.61
CA GLY A 65 -1.19 -19.42 14.23
C GLY A 65 0.09 -20.15 14.58
N CYS A 66 0.57 -20.01 15.82
CA CYS A 66 1.50 -20.92 16.49
C CYS A 66 1.82 -20.42 17.91
N GLY A 67 1.38 -21.15 18.95
CA GLY A 67 2.14 -21.21 20.21
C GLY A 67 3.44 -22.03 20.01
N PRO A 68 4.25 -22.34 21.03
CA PRO A 68 4.10 -22.12 22.49
C PRO A 68 5.34 -21.47 23.18
N GLY A 69 5.20 -21.04 24.44
CA GLY A 69 6.29 -21.11 25.43
C GLY A 69 7.08 -19.84 25.78
N CYS A 70 7.46 -19.79 27.07
CA CYS A 70 8.29 -18.81 27.80
C CYS A 70 7.55 -17.53 28.24
N GLY A 71 7.39 -17.18 29.51
CA GLY A 71 8.20 -17.49 30.70
C GLY A 71 8.88 -16.21 31.20
N CYS A 72 8.56 -15.82 32.45
CA CYS A 72 9.33 -14.92 33.35
C CYS A 72 9.21 -13.39 33.17
N HIS A 73 8.45 -12.72 34.06
CA HIS A 73 8.96 -12.00 35.26
C HIS A 73 7.78 -11.62 36.16
#